data_AF-A0AAD6QK93-F1
#
_entry.id   AF-A0AAD6QK93-F1
#
_cell.length_a   1.000
_cell.length_b   1.000
_cell.length_c   1.000
_cell.angle_alpha   90.00
_cell.angle_beta   90.00
_cell.angle_gamma   90.00
#
_symmetry.space_group_name_H-M   'P 1'
#
loop_
_entity.id
_entity.type
_entity.pdbx_description
1 polymer ?
#
loop_
_entity_poly.entity_id
_entity_poly.type
_entity_poly.pdbx_seq_one_letter_code
_entity_poly.pdbx_strand_id
1 'polypeptide(L)'
;MKNKREEDDMGSEESGSVLKRQRVDEQSSASGIGNPLVPYNDVDDEDEDFERGKTINGVGVEGSNTQVVAAENGEDEEEEEDVYGQGDSLERRKSQFEPREDCPYLDTVNRQVLDFDFEKFCSVSLSNLNVYACLVCGKYYQGRGKKSHAYTHSLEAGHHVYINLRTEKVYCLPDGYEIIDPSLDDIRHVLNPRFTRDQVGQIDKNRQWSRALDGSDYLPGMVGLNNIKETDFVNVTIQSLMRVTPLRNFFLIPENYQHCKSPLVQRFGELMRKIWHARNFKGQVSPHEFLQAVMKVSKKRFRIGQQSDPVEFMAWLLNTLHANLRTSKKNNSIIYECFQGELEVIKESPNKAITEKKQNADDQNSDQRITDGGTKHDIFTETSGMQFLMLGLDLPPPPLFKDVMEKNIIPQVPLFNILKKFDGDTVTEVVRPRVARMKYRVTRLPRYLILHMQRFKKNNFFIEKNPTLGNPGH
;
A
#
# COMPACT_ATOMS: atom_id res chain seq x y z
N MET A 1 35.12 -0.46 -77.92
CA MET A 1 35.35 0.82 -77.21
C MET A 1 35.78 0.44 -75.79
N LYS A 2 37.10 0.40 -75.46
CA LYS A 2 37.86 1.45 -74.72
C LYS A 2 36.99 2.15 -73.66
N ASN A 3 37.27 2.20 -72.35
CA ASN A 3 38.49 2.08 -71.53
C ASN A 3 38.04 1.91 -70.05
N LYS A 4 38.69 1.07 -69.20
CA LYS A 4 39.69 1.43 -68.14
C LYS A 4 39.16 2.47 -67.12
N ARG A 5 39.27 2.37 -65.78
CA ARG A 5 40.23 1.84 -64.77
C ARG A 5 39.65 2.27 -63.40
N GLU A 6 40.03 1.84 -62.19
CA GLU A 6 41.16 1.11 -61.62
C GLU A 6 40.73 0.62 -60.22
N GLU A 7 41.26 -0.53 -59.82
CA GLU A 7 41.25 -1.10 -58.46
C GLU A 7 42.36 -0.49 -57.58
N ASP A 8 42.31 -0.84 -56.29
CA ASP A 8 43.43 -1.22 -55.39
C ASP A 8 43.42 -0.45 -54.06
N ASP A 9 43.92 -0.95 -52.92
CA ASP A 9 43.97 -2.25 -52.21
C ASP A 9 44.87 -2.01 -50.97
N MET A 10 44.64 -2.78 -49.90
CA MET A 10 45.57 -3.19 -48.82
C MET A 10 46.16 -2.25 -47.73
N GLY A 11 46.16 -2.79 -46.49
CA GLY A 11 47.24 -2.68 -45.48
C GLY A 11 46.84 -1.99 -44.16
N SER A 12 46.36 -2.72 -43.12
CA SER A 12 47.11 -3.32 -41.99
C SER A 12 47.67 -2.33 -40.95
N GLU A 13 47.22 -2.43 -39.68
CA GLU A 13 48.06 -2.75 -38.49
C GLU A 13 47.33 -2.51 -37.14
N GLU A 14 47.84 -3.22 -36.13
CA GLU A 14 47.31 -3.52 -34.80
C GLU A 14 47.32 -2.35 -33.79
N SER A 15 46.46 -2.42 -32.75
CA SER A 15 46.87 -2.14 -31.36
C SER A 15 45.79 -2.42 -30.31
N GLY A 16 46.05 -3.42 -29.47
CA GLY A 16 46.14 -3.23 -28.01
C GLY A 16 44.94 -2.76 -27.17
N SER A 17 44.27 -3.75 -26.55
CA SER A 17 44.24 -3.91 -25.08
C SER A 17 43.16 -3.26 -24.19
N VAL A 18 42.65 -4.14 -23.31
CA VAL A 18 42.26 -3.97 -21.89
C VAL A 18 40.77 -3.91 -21.52
N LEU A 19 40.30 -5.09 -21.10
CA LEU A 19 39.21 -5.35 -20.16
C LEU A 19 39.46 -4.67 -18.80
N LYS A 20 38.50 -3.88 -18.32
CA LYS A 20 38.45 -3.47 -16.90
C LYS A 20 37.25 -4.12 -16.21
N ARG A 21 37.55 -5.20 -15.50
CA ARG A 21 36.74 -5.75 -14.41
C ARG A 21 36.70 -4.71 -13.28
N GLN A 22 35.51 -4.43 -12.74
CA GLN A 22 35.40 -3.78 -11.44
C GLN A 22 34.66 -4.71 -10.48
N ARG A 23 35.39 -5.04 -9.42
CA ARG A 23 35.09 -5.93 -8.31
C ARG A 23 34.20 -5.16 -7.33
N VAL A 24 33.08 -5.75 -6.92
CA VAL A 24 32.26 -5.25 -5.80
C VAL A 24 32.43 -6.27 -4.69
N ASP A 25 33.11 -5.87 -3.62
CA ASP A 25 33.26 -6.66 -2.40
C ASP A 25 31.99 -6.60 -1.54
N GLU A 26 31.72 -7.75 -0.94
CA GLU A 26 30.56 -8.12 -0.16
C GLU A 26 30.49 -7.41 1.19
N GLN A 27 29.28 -7.08 1.63
CA GLN A 27 28.91 -7.23 3.05
C GLN A 27 27.57 -7.93 3.16
N SER A 28 27.68 -9.14 3.69
CA SER A 28 26.64 -10.12 3.98
C SER A 28 25.78 -9.69 5.17
N SER A 29 24.46 -9.80 5.01
CA SER A 29 23.55 -10.01 6.14
C SER A 29 22.57 -11.11 5.74
N ALA A 30 22.76 -12.27 6.37
CA ALA A 30 21.91 -13.44 6.21
C ALA A 30 20.58 -13.19 6.94
N SER A 31 19.48 -13.23 6.20
CA SER A 31 18.13 -13.31 6.77
C SER A 31 17.40 -14.43 6.04
N GLY A 32 17.24 -15.56 6.74
CA GLY A 32 16.46 -16.70 6.26
C GLY A 32 14.99 -16.33 6.23
N ILE A 33 14.38 -16.39 5.04
CA ILE A 33 12.94 -16.19 4.86
C ILE A 33 12.29 -17.57 4.93
N GLY A 34 11.57 -17.80 6.02
CA GLY A 34 10.66 -18.94 6.19
C GLY A 34 9.36 -18.72 5.42
N ASN A 35 8.73 -19.85 5.10
CA ASN A 35 7.40 -19.99 4.49
C ASN A 35 6.38 -18.96 5.05
N PRO A 36 5.63 -18.21 4.23
CA PRO A 36 4.64 -17.25 4.72
C PRO A 36 3.36 -17.99 5.12
N LEU A 37 3.43 -18.73 6.22
CA LEU A 37 2.30 -18.95 7.12
C LEU A 37 2.65 -18.09 8.33
N VAL A 38 2.16 -16.85 8.37
CA VAL A 38 2.46 -15.91 9.45
C VAL A 38 1.79 -16.41 10.73
N PRO A 39 2.53 -16.88 11.76
CA PRO A 39 1.95 -17.21 13.04
C PRO A 39 1.79 -15.92 13.84
N TYR A 40 0.61 -15.77 14.44
CA TYR A 40 0.35 -14.82 15.51
C TYR A 40 1.20 -15.26 16.71
N ASN A 41 2.18 -14.46 17.11
CA ASN A 41 2.77 -14.57 18.45
C ASN A 41 2.29 -13.35 19.23
N ASP A 42 1.62 -13.62 20.34
CA ASP A 42 1.26 -12.65 21.36
C ASP A 42 2.50 -11.82 21.72
N VAL A 43 2.36 -10.50 21.64
CA VAL A 43 3.33 -9.59 22.24
C VAL A 43 2.81 -9.35 23.64
N ASP A 44 3.56 -9.90 24.61
CA ASP A 44 3.36 -9.67 26.03
C ASP A 44 3.25 -8.16 26.31
N ASP A 45 2.17 -7.82 27.01
CA ASP A 45 2.00 -6.56 27.71
C ASP A 45 3.08 -6.49 28.82
N GLU A 46 4.06 -5.60 28.67
CA GLU A 46 4.86 -5.13 29.81
C GLU A 46 4.66 -3.62 29.97
N ASP A 47 4.32 -3.28 31.21
CA ASP A 47 3.74 -2.04 31.67
C ASP A 47 4.69 -0.83 31.59
N GLU A 48 4.08 0.34 31.36
CA GLU A 48 4.69 1.66 31.53
C GLU A 48 4.83 1.99 33.03
N ASP A 49 6.04 1.91 33.58
CA ASP A 49 6.33 2.48 34.89
C ASP A 49 6.77 3.95 34.78
N PHE A 50 5.87 4.82 35.25
CA PHE A 50 6.05 6.25 35.46
C PHE A 50 6.88 6.49 36.74
N GLU A 51 8.14 6.93 36.62
CA GLU A 51 8.88 7.40 37.80
C GLU A 51 8.54 8.86 38.16
N ARG A 52 7.88 9.01 39.31
CA ARG A 52 7.73 10.24 40.10
C ARG A 52 9.05 10.59 40.81
N GLY A 53 9.68 11.70 40.42
CA GLY A 53 10.80 12.29 41.17
C GLY A 53 10.35 13.13 42.37
N LYS A 54 10.78 12.74 43.57
CA LYS A 54 10.70 13.51 44.83
C LYS A 54 11.87 14.51 44.93
N THR A 55 11.56 15.69 45.47
CA THR A 55 12.45 16.76 45.98
C THR A 55 13.54 16.29 46.95
N ILE A 56 14.73 16.93 46.92
CA ILE A 56 15.45 17.57 48.06
C ILE A 56 16.68 18.36 47.53
N ASN A 57 16.96 19.47 48.23
CA ASN A 57 17.92 20.57 48.02
C ASN A 57 19.42 20.22 47.86
N GLY A 58 20.14 21.11 47.16
CA GLY A 58 21.41 21.66 47.69
C GLY A 58 22.63 21.81 46.76
N VAL A 59 22.90 23.07 46.38
CA VAL A 59 24.23 23.71 46.16
C VAL A 59 24.98 23.48 44.83
N GLY A 60 25.00 24.54 44.00
CA GLY A 60 26.26 25.22 43.64
C GLY A 60 26.83 25.11 42.21
N VAL A 61 26.86 26.27 41.54
CA VAL A 61 27.91 26.78 40.61
C VAL A 61 27.72 26.58 39.08
N GLU A 62 27.38 27.72 38.46
CA GLU A 62 27.79 28.30 37.16
C GLU A 62 27.67 27.55 35.82
N GLY A 63 27.01 28.21 34.87
CA GLY A 63 27.63 28.44 33.56
C GLY A 63 26.89 27.99 32.29
N SER A 64 26.21 28.97 31.66
CA SER A 64 26.03 29.14 30.20
C SER A 64 25.02 28.28 29.40
N ASN A 65 24.03 29.01 28.88
CA ASN A 65 23.36 28.93 27.57
C ASN A 65 23.03 27.56 26.95
N THR A 66 21.75 27.20 26.96
CA THR A 66 21.11 26.59 25.78
C THR A 66 19.65 27.03 25.65
N GLN A 67 19.35 27.51 24.46
CA GLN A 67 18.09 28.05 23.96
C GLN A 67 17.10 26.90 23.75
N VAL A 68 15.96 26.92 24.44
CA VAL A 68 14.86 25.95 24.25
C VAL A 68 13.75 26.68 23.51
N VAL A 69 13.51 26.29 22.26
CA VAL A 69 12.35 26.74 21.47
C VAL A 69 11.19 25.83 21.82
N ALA A 70 10.24 26.36 22.58
CA ALA A 70 8.97 25.71 22.87
C ALA A 70 8.05 25.82 21.65
N ALA A 71 7.36 24.73 21.34
CA ALA A 71 6.32 24.67 20.34
C ALA A 71 5.04 25.33 20.88
N GLU A 72 4.53 26.32 20.16
CA GLU A 72 3.22 26.93 20.43
C GLU A 72 2.17 26.38 19.46
N ASN A 73 1.01 26.08 20.05
CA ASN A 73 -0.21 25.68 19.38
C ASN A 73 -0.73 26.85 18.55
N GLY A 74 -0.91 26.65 17.24
CA GLY A 74 -1.56 27.62 16.37
C GLY A 74 -3.07 27.62 16.61
N GLU A 75 -3.51 28.47 17.52
CA GLU A 75 -4.88 28.98 17.55
C GLU A 75 -5.05 30.01 16.43
N ASP A 76 -6.23 30.04 15.83
CA ASP A 76 -6.58 30.93 14.72
C ASP A 76 -6.52 32.39 15.18
N GLU A 77 -5.42 33.09 14.89
CA GLU A 77 -5.32 34.54 15.04
C GLU A 77 -5.93 35.22 13.81
N GLU A 78 -7.14 35.74 13.97
CA GLU A 78 -7.68 36.79 13.11
C GLU A 78 -6.83 38.06 13.34
N GLU A 79 -5.99 38.42 12.36
CA GLU A 79 -5.17 39.63 12.42
C GLU A 79 -6.07 40.89 12.49
N GLU A 80 -6.11 41.56 13.65
CA GLU A 80 -6.67 42.91 13.80
C GLU A 80 -5.75 43.95 13.15
N GLU A 81 -6.20 44.59 12.05
CA GLU A 81 -5.54 45.77 11.46
C GLU A 81 -5.99 47.06 12.17
N ASP A 82 -5.00 47.88 12.57
CA ASP A 82 -5.13 49.18 13.24
C ASP A 82 -6.13 50.16 12.59
N VAL A 83 -7.03 50.71 13.42
CA VAL A 83 -8.07 51.68 13.05
C VAL A 83 -7.61 53.10 13.35
N TYR A 84 -7.24 53.85 12.31
CA TYR A 84 -7.41 55.31 12.26
C TYR A 84 -7.73 55.75 10.82
N GLY A 85 -9.01 56.01 10.52
CA GLY A 85 -9.42 56.64 9.25
C GLY A 85 -10.87 56.41 8.82
N GLN A 86 -11.77 57.30 9.27
CA GLN A 86 -13.05 57.74 8.66
C GLN A 86 -13.95 56.71 7.92
N GLY A 87 -14.97 56.23 8.64
CA GLY A 87 -16.40 56.36 8.30
C GLY A 87 -17.02 55.62 7.09
N ASP A 88 -16.28 55.34 6.02
CA ASP A 88 -16.81 54.88 4.72
C ASP A 88 -16.32 53.48 4.31
N SER A 89 -15.51 52.84 5.16
CA SER A 89 -14.80 51.59 4.90
C SER A 89 -15.47 50.33 5.48
N LEU A 90 -16.45 50.48 6.37
CA LEU A 90 -17.15 49.35 7.00
C LEU A 90 -18.17 48.68 6.06
N GLU A 91 -18.85 49.43 5.19
CA GLU A 91 -19.76 48.87 4.17
C GLU A 91 -18.99 48.15 3.05
N ARG A 92 -17.84 48.71 2.63
CA ARG A 92 -16.93 48.07 1.67
C ARG A 92 -16.27 46.79 2.20
N ARG A 93 -15.90 46.75 3.49
CA ARG A 93 -15.35 45.54 4.13
C ARG A 93 -16.39 44.42 4.29
N LYS A 94 -17.67 44.75 4.56
CA LYS A 94 -18.76 43.74 4.56
C LYS A 94 -18.99 43.14 3.17
N SER A 95 -18.98 43.97 2.13
CA SER A 95 -19.15 43.51 0.74
C SER A 95 -18.01 42.63 0.19
N GLN A 96 -16.80 42.65 0.79
CA GLN A 96 -15.66 41.86 0.30
C GLN A 96 -15.75 40.37 0.67
N PHE A 97 -16.53 40.01 1.68
CA PHE A 97 -16.61 38.64 2.20
C PHE A 97 -18.00 38.02 2.06
N GLU A 98 -18.98 38.76 1.54
CA GLU A 98 -20.28 38.18 1.21
C GLU A 98 -20.14 37.18 0.05
N PRO A 99 -20.68 35.96 0.19
CA PRO A 99 -20.70 35.00 -0.90
C PRO A 99 -21.44 35.57 -2.10
N ARG A 100 -20.93 35.29 -3.31
CA ARG A 100 -21.56 35.73 -4.57
C ARG A 100 -21.85 34.53 -5.46
N GLU A 101 -23.01 34.58 -6.10
CA GLU A 101 -23.42 33.62 -7.13
C GLU A 101 -22.92 34.09 -8.51
N ASP A 102 -22.87 35.40 -8.76
CA ASP A 102 -22.48 35.97 -10.06
C ASP A 102 -20.98 36.33 -10.12
N CYS A 103 -20.11 35.33 -10.30
CA CYS A 103 -18.68 35.57 -10.54
C CYS A 103 -18.38 35.70 -12.06
N PRO A 104 -17.80 36.82 -12.54
CA PRO A 104 -17.57 37.04 -13.97
C PRO A 104 -16.45 36.19 -14.55
N TYR A 105 -15.64 35.52 -13.72
CA TYR A 105 -14.45 34.77 -14.13
C TYR A 105 -14.70 33.25 -14.25
N LEU A 106 -15.94 32.79 -14.09
CA LEU A 106 -16.27 31.36 -14.14
C LEU A 106 -15.98 30.71 -15.49
N ASP A 107 -16.02 31.49 -16.57
CA ASP A 107 -15.67 31.08 -17.94
C ASP A 107 -14.17 30.75 -18.11
N THR A 108 -13.30 31.31 -17.24
CA THR A 108 -11.85 31.05 -17.26
C THR A 108 -11.46 29.67 -16.70
N VAL A 109 -12.39 28.98 -16.04
CA VAL A 109 -12.13 27.69 -15.38
C VAL A 109 -11.84 26.60 -16.42
N ASN A 110 -10.64 26.03 -16.35
CA ASN A 110 -10.19 24.98 -17.25
C ASN A 110 -10.11 23.64 -16.52
N ARG A 111 -11.08 22.75 -16.76
CA ARG A 111 -11.15 21.44 -16.11
C ARG A 111 -10.10 20.44 -16.61
N GLN A 112 -9.55 20.63 -17.82
CA GLN A 112 -8.58 19.69 -18.42
C GLN A 112 -7.22 19.72 -17.72
N VAL A 113 -6.87 20.84 -17.09
CA VAL A 113 -5.61 21.01 -16.37
C VAL A 113 -5.72 20.66 -14.88
N LEU A 114 -6.93 20.37 -14.39
CA LEU A 114 -7.15 20.04 -12.99
C LEU A 114 -6.74 18.59 -12.73
N ASP A 115 -5.84 18.42 -11.76
CA ASP A 115 -5.44 17.12 -11.25
C ASP A 115 -5.38 17.21 -9.73
N PHE A 116 -6.18 16.39 -9.06
CA PHE A 116 -6.31 16.37 -7.59
C PHE A 116 -5.70 15.11 -6.96
N ASP A 117 -4.89 14.36 -7.72
CA ASP A 117 -4.25 13.13 -7.26
C ASP A 117 -2.85 13.31 -6.65
N PHE A 118 -2.35 14.55 -6.66
CA PHE A 118 -1.04 14.91 -6.12
C PHE A 118 -1.14 15.50 -4.71
N GLU A 119 0.01 15.56 -4.04
CA GLU A 119 0.08 16.11 -2.70
C GLU A 119 -0.32 17.59 -2.68
N LYS A 120 -1.11 17.95 -1.67
CA LYS A 120 -1.67 19.28 -1.47
C LYS A 120 -0.64 20.25 -0.87
N PHE A 121 0.48 20.45 -1.57
CA PHE A 121 1.52 21.41 -1.22
C PHE A 121 1.50 22.61 -2.16
N CYS A 122 1.83 23.80 -1.65
CA CYS A 122 2.07 24.96 -2.48
C CYS A 122 3.27 24.73 -3.38
N SER A 123 3.13 25.00 -4.67
CA SER A 123 4.20 24.86 -5.67
C SER A 123 5.35 25.86 -5.50
N VAL A 124 5.21 26.85 -4.61
CA VAL A 124 6.22 27.88 -4.31
C VAL A 124 6.86 27.63 -2.95
N SER A 125 6.06 27.65 -1.87
CA SER A 125 6.58 27.52 -0.50
C SER A 125 6.74 26.07 -0.02
N LEU A 126 6.23 25.09 -0.77
CA LEU A 126 6.15 23.68 -0.37
C LEU A 126 5.39 23.45 0.95
N SER A 127 4.60 24.43 1.41
CA SER A 127 3.74 24.30 2.59
C SER A 127 2.44 23.58 2.26
N ASN A 128 1.94 22.75 3.18
CA ASN A 128 0.63 22.10 3.10
C ASN A 128 -0.48 22.85 3.87
N LEU A 129 -0.18 24.01 4.43
CA LEU A 129 -1.14 24.80 5.20
C LEU A 129 -1.97 25.69 4.27
N ASN A 130 -3.30 25.64 4.39
CA ASN A 130 -4.22 26.50 3.64
C ASN A 130 -3.91 26.59 2.14
N VAL A 131 -3.83 25.43 1.49
CA VAL A 131 -3.48 25.34 0.05
C VAL A 131 -4.72 25.44 -0.82
N TYR A 132 -4.61 26.24 -1.87
CA TYR A 132 -5.63 26.52 -2.87
C TYR A 132 -5.16 26.03 -4.24
N ALA A 133 -6.03 25.37 -4.99
CA ALA A 133 -5.79 25.07 -6.40
C ALA A 133 -6.37 26.18 -7.28
N CYS A 134 -5.54 26.70 -8.19
CA CYS A 134 -5.97 27.62 -9.22
C CYS A 134 -6.80 26.85 -10.27
N LEU A 135 -8.07 27.21 -10.45
CA LEU A 135 -8.97 26.51 -11.37
C LEU A 135 -8.72 26.82 -12.85
N VAL A 136 -7.79 27.75 -13.14
CA VAL A 136 -7.40 28.12 -14.50
C VAL A 136 -6.18 27.34 -14.99
N CYS A 137 -5.19 27.08 -14.12
CA CYS A 137 -3.94 26.38 -14.50
C CYS A 137 -3.65 25.10 -13.73
N GLY A 138 -4.46 24.74 -12.73
CA GLY A 138 -4.30 23.53 -11.93
C GLY A 138 -3.17 23.54 -10.88
N LYS A 139 -2.34 24.59 -10.84
CA LYS A 139 -1.25 24.73 -9.85
C LYS A 139 -1.77 25.07 -8.45
N TYR A 140 -1.00 24.68 -7.43
CA TYR A 140 -1.38 24.84 -6.02
C TYR A 140 -0.59 25.97 -5.35
N TYR A 141 -1.28 26.82 -4.59
CA TYR A 141 -0.71 28.00 -3.95
C TYR A 141 -1.16 28.12 -2.50
N GLN A 142 -0.28 28.64 -1.64
CA GLN A 142 -0.56 28.82 -0.23
C GLN A 142 -1.34 30.11 0.02
N GLY A 143 -2.37 30.03 0.87
CA GLY A 143 -3.09 31.14 1.47
C GLY A 143 -3.94 31.96 0.49
N ARG A 144 -4.79 32.84 1.00
CA ARG A 144 -5.61 33.76 0.20
C ARG A 144 -5.47 35.25 0.55
N GLY A 145 -4.69 35.58 1.57
CA GLY A 145 -4.45 36.96 2.01
C GLY A 145 -3.53 37.72 1.06
N LYS A 146 -3.44 39.04 1.21
CA LYS A 146 -2.69 39.94 0.28
C LYS A 146 -1.22 39.57 0.06
N LYS A 147 -0.59 38.92 1.02
CA LYS A 147 0.83 38.46 0.97
C LYS A 147 0.97 36.99 0.57
N SER A 148 -0.13 36.31 0.24
CA SER A 148 -0.12 34.89 -0.07
C SER A 148 0.29 34.62 -1.51
N HIS A 149 0.81 33.43 -1.77
CA HIS A 149 1.20 33.02 -3.12
C HIS A 149 -0.01 32.90 -4.07
N ALA A 150 -1.20 32.55 -3.57
CA ALA A 150 -2.39 32.51 -4.42
C ALA A 150 -2.84 33.93 -4.81
N TYR A 151 -2.73 34.88 -3.89
CA TYR A 151 -3.06 36.27 -4.15
C TYR A 151 -2.09 36.89 -5.17
N THR A 152 -0.77 36.71 -4.99
CA THR A 152 0.22 37.20 -5.97
C THR A 152 0.04 36.54 -7.34
N HIS A 153 -0.19 35.23 -7.38
CA HIS A 153 -0.46 34.50 -8.63
C HIS A 153 -1.72 35.01 -9.34
N SER A 154 -2.76 35.39 -8.60
CA SER A 154 -3.98 35.96 -9.21
C SER A 154 -3.72 37.26 -9.95
N LEU A 155 -2.85 38.11 -9.42
CA LEU A 155 -2.48 39.39 -10.03
C LEU A 155 -1.49 39.21 -11.19
N GLU A 156 -0.47 38.37 -11.02
CA GLU A 156 0.60 38.17 -12.00
C GLU A 156 0.14 37.40 -13.23
N ALA A 157 -0.67 36.35 -13.04
CA ALA A 157 -1.17 35.51 -14.13
C ALA A 157 -2.57 35.90 -14.62
N GLY A 158 -3.28 36.77 -13.91
CA GLY A 158 -4.69 37.08 -14.20
C GLY A 158 -5.62 35.88 -14.01
N HIS A 159 -5.28 34.96 -13.10
CA HIS A 159 -6.10 33.79 -12.79
C HIS A 159 -6.89 34.07 -11.51
N HIS A 160 -8.22 34.15 -11.60
CA HIS A 160 -9.02 34.70 -10.50
C HIS A 160 -9.75 33.66 -9.65
N VAL A 161 -9.93 32.42 -10.13
CA VAL A 161 -10.77 31.42 -9.47
C VAL A 161 -9.92 30.35 -8.76
N TYR A 162 -10.13 30.17 -7.46
CA TYR A 162 -9.37 29.24 -6.62
C TYR A 162 -10.27 28.38 -5.74
N ILE A 163 -9.96 27.09 -5.61
CA ILE A 163 -10.63 26.19 -4.64
C ILE A 163 -9.70 25.86 -3.48
N ASN A 164 -10.18 25.94 -2.24
CA ASN A 164 -9.46 25.48 -1.08
C ASN A 164 -9.45 23.93 -1.06
N LEU A 165 -8.27 23.31 -1.04
CA LEU A 165 -8.13 21.86 -1.14
C LEU A 165 -8.56 21.07 0.12
N ARG A 166 -8.87 21.79 1.22
CA ARG A 166 -9.37 21.23 2.48
C ARG A 166 -10.84 21.53 2.71
N THR A 167 -11.26 22.78 2.54
CA THR A 167 -12.65 23.19 2.82
C THR A 167 -13.57 23.09 1.60
N GLU A 168 -13.01 22.88 0.40
CA GLU A 168 -13.74 22.76 -0.88
C GLU A 168 -14.53 24.02 -1.28
N LYS A 169 -14.32 25.11 -0.53
CA LYS A 169 -14.85 26.44 -0.83
C LYS A 169 -14.06 27.08 -1.96
N VAL A 170 -14.78 27.78 -2.83
CA VAL A 170 -14.19 28.45 -3.99
C VAL A 170 -14.16 29.96 -3.73
N TYR A 171 -13.09 30.63 -4.11
CA TYR A 171 -12.88 32.06 -3.89
C TYR A 171 -12.44 32.74 -5.17
N CYS A 172 -12.89 33.98 -5.35
CA CYS A 172 -12.34 34.92 -6.32
C CYS A 172 -11.17 35.67 -5.68
N LEU A 173 -9.98 35.63 -6.29
CA LEU A 173 -8.84 36.46 -5.91
C LEU A 173 -8.49 37.38 -7.09
N PRO A 174 -8.08 38.65 -6.85
CA PRO A 174 -7.73 39.23 -5.55
C PRO A 174 -8.94 39.74 -4.73
N ASP A 175 -10.15 39.73 -5.29
CA ASP A 175 -11.34 40.38 -4.69
C ASP A 175 -11.77 39.82 -3.32
N GLY A 176 -11.47 38.55 -3.04
CA GLY A 176 -11.58 37.93 -1.71
C GLY A 176 -12.92 37.24 -1.38
N TYR A 177 -13.94 37.36 -2.23
CA TYR A 177 -15.27 36.80 -1.97
C TYR A 177 -15.37 35.30 -2.27
N GLU A 178 -16.25 34.61 -1.54
CA GLU A 178 -16.59 33.19 -1.78
C GLU A 178 -17.53 33.08 -2.99
N ILE A 179 -17.25 32.14 -3.88
CA ILE A 179 -18.06 31.85 -5.07
C ILE A 179 -18.96 30.65 -4.77
N ILE A 180 -20.28 30.87 -4.81
CA ILE A 180 -21.29 29.81 -4.67
C ILE A 180 -21.97 29.62 -6.01
N ASP A 181 -21.48 28.64 -6.78
CA ASP A 181 -22.04 28.32 -8.09
C ASP A 181 -22.11 26.78 -8.28
N PRO A 182 -23.26 26.22 -8.72
CA PRO A 182 -23.45 24.79 -8.98
C PRO A 182 -22.61 24.24 -10.14
N SER A 183 -22.18 25.07 -11.09
CA SER A 183 -21.33 24.64 -12.21
C SER A 183 -19.95 24.14 -11.77
N LEU A 184 -19.55 24.44 -10.53
CA LEU A 184 -18.30 24.01 -9.92
C LEU A 184 -18.44 22.71 -9.09
N ASP A 185 -19.65 22.15 -8.99
CA ASP A 185 -19.89 20.94 -8.21
C ASP A 185 -19.17 19.71 -8.76
N ASP A 186 -18.98 19.65 -10.09
CA ASP A 186 -18.17 18.61 -10.72
C ASP A 186 -16.73 18.64 -10.21
N ILE A 187 -16.12 19.82 -10.09
CA ILE A 187 -14.77 20.01 -9.54
C ILE A 187 -14.72 19.58 -8.07
N ARG A 188 -15.72 19.94 -7.26
CA ARG A 188 -15.82 19.49 -5.86
C ARG A 188 -15.91 17.97 -5.77
N HIS A 189 -16.71 17.35 -6.64
CA HIS A 189 -16.87 15.90 -6.70
C HIS A 189 -15.61 15.17 -7.16
N VAL A 190 -14.79 15.75 -8.04
CA VAL A 190 -13.49 15.15 -8.43
C VAL A 190 -12.45 15.34 -7.33
N LEU A 191 -12.41 16.52 -6.68
CA LEU A 191 -11.51 16.80 -5.57
C LEU A 191 -11.75 15.88 -4.38
N ASN A 192 -13.01 15.67 -4.01
CA ASN A 192 -13.40 14.76 -2.93
C ASN A 192 -14.70 14.02 -3.29
N PRO A 193 -14.59 12.87 -3.98
CA PRO A 193 -15.76 12.08 -4.32
C PRO A 193 -16.47 11.62 -3.05
N ARG A 194 -17.80 11.80 -3.01
CA ARG A 194 -18.66 11.37 -1.90
C ARG A 194 -19.75 10.45 -2.40
N PHE A 195 -20.04 9.42 -1.62
CA PHE A 195 -21.06 8.43 -1.93
C PHE A 195 -22.09 8.37 -0.81
N THR A 196 -23.35 8.30 -1.19
CA THR A 196 -24.43 7.98 -0.24
C THR A 196 -24.50 6.47 -0.04
N ARG A 197 -25.08 6.04 1.09
CA ARG A 197 -25.27 4.61 1.37
C ARG A 197 -26.12 3.91 0.31
N ASP A 198 -27.11 4.61 -0.23
CA ASP A 198 -27.98 4.08 -1.30
C ASP A 198 -27.21 3.92 -2.61
N GLN A 199 -26.37 4.89 -2.99
CA GLN A 199 -25.48 4.77 -4.15
C GLN A 199 -24.53 3.58 -4.00
N VAL A 200 -23.92 3.39 -2.83
CA VAL A 200 -23.04 2.24 -2.55
C VAL A 200 -23.81 0.92 -2.64
N GLY A 201 -25.06 0.87 -2.15
CA GLY A 201 -25.92 -0.32 -2.27
C GLY A 201 -26.31 -0.69 -3.69
N GLN A 202 -26.30 0.29 -4.61
CA GLN A 202 -26.65 0.09 -6.03
C GLN A 202 -25.42 0.00 -6.94
N ILE A 203 -24.20 0.25 -6.44
CA ILE A 203 -22.99 0.42 -7.26
C ILE A 203 -22.66 -0.83 -8.09
N ASP A 204 -22.89 -2.02 -7.54
CA ASP A 204 -22.65 -3.31 -8.24
C ASP A 204 -23.67 -3.59 -9.35
N LYS A 205 -24.83 -2.93 -9.30
CA LYS A 205 -25.89 -3.07 -10.32
C LYS A 205 -25.67 -2.10 -11.48
N ASN A 206 -24.90 -1.04 -11.26
CA ASN A 206 -24.63 -0.04 -12.27
C ASN A 206 -23.57 -0.56 -13.27
N ARG A 207 -23.98 -0.75 -14.53
CA ARG A 207 -23.10 -1.12 -15.65
C ARG A 207 -22.90 0.01 -16.65
N GLN A 208 -23.23 1.23 -16.25
CA GLN A 208 -23.16 2.40 -17.11
C GLN A 208 -21.71 2.85 -17.25
N TRP A 209 -21.27 2.92 -18.51
CA TRP A 209 -20.00 3.55 -18.86
C TRP A 209 -20.06 5.05 -18.53
N SER A 210 -19.01 5.52 -17.89
CA SER A 210 -18.77 6.92 -17.60
C SER A 210 -17.79 7.48 -18.62
N ARG A 211 -17.93 8.76 -18.96
CA ARG A 211 -17.06 9.43 -19.93
C ARG A 211 -16.27 10.53 -19.25
N ALA A 212 -14.95 10.48 -19.38
CA ALA A 212 -14.03 11.49 -18.88
C ALA A 212 -13.96 12.71 -19.83
N LEU A 213 -13.37 13.81 -19.37
CA LEU A 213 -13.26 15.05 -20.15
C LEU A 213 -12.28 14.93 -21.33
N ASP A 214 -11.32 14.01 -21.24
CA ASP A 214 -10.43 13.65 -22.35
C ASP A 214 -11.13 12.80 -23.43
N GLY A 215 -12.42 12.50 -23.24
CA GLY A 215 -13.24 11.72 -24.15
C GLY A 215 -13.12 10.21 -23.95
N SER A 216 -12.29 9.74 -23.02
CA SER A 216 -12.14 8.31 -22.71
C SER A 216 -13.37 7.78 -21.96
N ASP A 217 -13.83 6.59 -22.38
CA ASP A 217 -14.88 5.87 -21.69
C ASP A 217 -14.25 4.91 -20.67
N TYR A 218 -14.81 4.88 -19.46
CA TYR A 218 -14.38 3.98 -18.39
C TYR A 218 -15.58 3.48 -17.60
N LEU A 219 -15.46 2.30 -17.01
CA LEU A 219 -16.43 1.82 -16.04
C LEU A 219 -15.94 2.18 -14.63
N PRO A 220 -16.76 2.80 -13.76
CA PRO A 220 -16.38 3.08 -12.39
C PRO A 220 -15.94 1.79 -11.67
N GLY A 221 -14.82 1.87 -10.95
CA GLY A 221 -14.17 0.70 -10.36
C GLY A 221 -13.35 -0.13 -11.33
N MET A 222 -13.31 0.18 -12.64
CA MET A 222 -12.45 -0.46 -13.65
C MET A 222 -11.51 0.57 -14.33
N VAL A 223 -11.06 1.57 -13.57
CA VAL A 223 -10.11 2.58 -14.05
C VAL A 223 -8.67 2.12 -13.90
N GLY A 224 -7.80 2.56 -14.79
CA GLY A 224 -6.36 2.33 -14.69
C GLY A 224 -5.74 3.10 -13.52
N LEU A 225 -4.69 2.53 -12.91
CA LEU A 225 -3.85 3.23 -11.93
C LEU A 225 -2.53 3.61 -12.58
N ASN A 226 -2.11 4.87 -12.42
CA ASN A 226 -0.82 5.32 -12.95
C ASN A 226 0.33 4.51 -12.32
N ASN A 227 1.25 4.01 -13.16
CA ASN A 227 2.45 3.35 -12.69
C ASN A 227 3.56 4.39 -12.44
N ILE A 228 3.80 4.73 -11.18
CA ILE A 228 4.78 5.72 -10.77
C ILE A 228 6.14 5.03 -10.61
N LYS A 229 6.74 4.58 -11.72
CA LYS A 229 8.01 3.83 -11.78
C LYS A 229 8.00 2.57 -10.89
N GLU A 230 7.71 1.41 -11.47
CA GLU A 230 7.80 0.10 -10.76
C GLU A 230 6.87 -0.05 -9.55
N THR A 231 5.66 0.49 -9.63
CA THR A 231 4.63 0.43 -8.56
C THR A 231 3.44 -0.45 -8.93
N ASP A 232 3.58 -1.28 -9.96
CA ASP A 232 2.57 -2.23 -10.42
C ASP A 232 2.16 -3.25 -9.34
N PHE A 233 3.07 -3.66 -8.44
CA PHE A 233 2.75 -4.52 -7.30
C PHE A 233 1.70 -3.90 -6.36
N VAL A 234 1.71 -2.56 -6.21
CA VAL A 234 0.68 -1.83 -5.49
C VAL A 234 -0.61 -1.80 -6.31
N ASN A 235 -0.51 -1.46 -7.60
CA ASN A 235 -1.68 -1.34 -8.46
C ASN A 235 -2.48 -2.65 -8.52
N VAL A 236 -1.83 -3.80 -8.73
CA VAL A 236 -2.51 -5.12 -8.78
C VAL A 236 -3.14 -5.47 -7.43
N THR A 237 -2.50 -5.10 -6.32
CA THR A 237 -3.02 -5.33 -4.97
C THR A 237 -4.29 -4.51 -4.73
N ILE A 238 -4.24 -3.21 -5.04
CA ILE A 238 -5.40 -2.31 -4.87
C ILE A 238 -6.56 -2.73 -5.80
N GLN A 239 -6.27 -3.05 -7.06
CA GLN A 239 -7.23 -3.57 -8.05
C GLN A 239 -7.90 -4.87 -7.60
N SER A 240 -7.18 -5.72 -6.87
CA SER A 240 -7.76 -6.94 -6.30
C SER A 240 -8.65 -6.63 -5.09
N LEU A 241 -8.18 -5.80 -4.16
CA LEU A 241 -8.89 -5.49 -2.92
C LEU A 241 -10.17 -4.68 -3.15
N MET A 242 -10.20 -3.76 -4.13
CA MET A 242 -11.38 -2.95 -4.42
C MET A 242 -12.59 -3.74 -4.95
N ARG A 243 -12.39 -5.01 -5.34
CA ARG A 243 -13.46 -5.91 -5.81
C ARG A 243 -14.17 -6.62 -4.66
N VAL A 244 -13.62 -6.53 -3.45
CA VAL A 244 -14.22 -7.14 -2.27
C VAL A 244 -15.33 -6.20 -1.77
N THR A 245 -16.57 -6.52 -2.12
CA THR A 245 -17.74 -5.65 -1.91
C THR A 245 -17.84 -5.08 -0.49
N PRO A 246 -17.72 -5.86 0.60
CA PRO A 246 -17.82 -5.29 1.95
C PRO A 246 -16.68 -4.33 2.27
N LEU A 247 -15.45 -4.66 1.86
CA LEU A 247 -14.27 -3.81 2.03
C LEU A 247 -14.41 -2.49 1.26
N ARG A 248 -14.78 -2.57 -0.02
CA ARG A 248 -15.05 -1.40 -0.85
C ARG A 248 -16.13 -0.53 -0.21
N ASN A 249 -17.29 -1.09 0.10
CA ASN A 249 -18.42 -0.35 0.65
C ASN A 249 -18.07 0.35 1.96
N PHE A 250 -17.24 -0.28 2.80
CA PHE A 250 -16.72 0.33 4.02
C PHE A 250 -15.91 1.60 3.72
N PHE A 251 -14.98 1.56 2.78
CA PHE A 251 -14.09 2.67 2.45
C PHE A 251 -14.70 3.75 1.53
N LEU A 252 -15.80 3.45 0.83
CA LEU A 252 -16.54 4.45 0.06
C LEU A 252 -17.29 5.46 0.95
N ILE A 253 -17.52 5.12 2.22
CA ILE A 253 -18.24 5.93 3.21
C ILE A 253 -17.23 6.41 4.28
N PRO A 254 -16.75 7.67 4.22
CA PRO A 254 -15.73 8.19 5.15
C PRO A 254 -16.09 8.02 6.63
N GLU A 255 -17.37 8.13 6.98
CA GLU A 255 -17.88 8.05 8.36
C GLU A 255 -17.51 6.72 9.03
N ASN A 256 -17.34 5.66 8.25
CA ASN A 256 -16.98 4.34 8.75
C ASN A 256 -15.57 4.29 9.34
N TYR A 257 -14.68 5.19 8.95
CA TYR A 257 -13.27 5.17 9.35
C TYR A 257 -12.70 6.55 9.69
N GLN A 258 -13.51 7.61 9.70
CA GLN A 258 -13.11 8.98 10.04
C GLN A 258 -12.47 9.11 11.43
N HIS A 259 -12.82 8.21 12.35
CA HIS A 259 -12.25 8.16 13.70
C HIS A 259 -10.78 7.68 13.71
N CYS A 260 -10.33 7.01 12.65
CA CYS A 260 -8.96 6.55 12.50
C CYS A 260 -8.06 7.68 12.00
N LYS A 261 -7.13 8.14 12.84
CA LYS A 261 -6.17 9.20 12.49
C LYS A 261 -5.03 8.74 11.56
N SER A 262 -4.99 7.46 11.20
CA SER A 262 -3.92 6.90 10.36
C SER A 262 -3.97 7.47 8.95
N PRO A 263 -2.91 8.17 8.47
CA PRO A 263 -2.87 8.67 7.10
C PRO A 263 -3.04 7.57 6.06
N LEU A 264 -2.52 6.36 6.34
CA LEU A 264 -2.66 5.22 5.43
C LEU A 264 -4.13 4.84 5.19
N VAL A 265 -4.92 4.77 6.26
CA VAL A 265 -6.35 4.44 6.19
C VAL A 265 -7.11 5.52 5.43
N GLN A 266 -6.82 6.79 5.74
CA GLN A 266 -7.45 7.94 5.07
C GLN A 266 -7.15 7.95 3.56
N ARG A 267 -5.86 7.85 3.18
CA ARG A 267 -5.44 7.83 1.78
C ARG A 267 -5.92 6.59 1.02
N PHE A 268 -6.03 5.44 1.68
CA PHE A 268 -6.59 4.23 1.07
C PHE A 268 -8.07 4.41 0.71
N GLY A 269 -8.87 4.99 1.61
CA GLY A 269 -10.27 5.27 1.34
C GLY A 269 -10.49 6.38 0.30
N GLU A 270 -9.66 7.44 0.32
CA GLU A 270 -9.66 8.46 -0.74
C GLU A 270 -9.38 7.85 -2.12
N LEU A 271 -8.35 6.99 -2.22
CA LEU A 271 -8.03 6.29 -3.46
C LEU A 271 -9.20 5.41 -3.92
N MET A 272 -9.83 4.64 -3.02
CA MET A 272 -11.00 3.83 -3.36
C MET A 272 -12.15 4.68 -3.89
N ARG A 273 -12.43 5.83 -3.27
CA ARG A 273 -13.49 6.73 -3.74
C ARG A 273 -13.21 7.31 -5.12
N LYS A 274 -11.97 7.72 -5.40
CA LYS A 274 -11.55 8.20 -6.73
C LYS A 274 -11.70 7.13 -7.82
N ILE A 275 -11.33 5.90 -7.50
CA ILE A 275 -11.43 4.76 -8.43
C ILE A 275 -12.88 4.42 -8.80
N TRP A 276 -13.81 4.54 -7.83
CA TRP A 276 -15.23 4.25 -8.02
C TRP A 276 -16.06 5.47 -8.40
N HIS A 277 -15.44 6.63 -8.60
CA HIS A 277 -16.15 7.85 -8.97
C HIS A 277 -16.52 7.84 -10.46
N ALA A 278 -17.80 8.13 -10.75
CA ALA A 278 -18.36 8.08 -12.10
C ALA A 278 -18.18 9.38 -12.91
N ARG A 279 -17.61 10.42 -12.32
CA ARG A 279 -17.44 11.74 -12.96
C ARG A 279 -15.99 12.22 -12.91
N ASN A 280 -15.03 11.31 -12.99
CA ASN A 280 -13.61 11.66 -13.10
C ASN A 280 -13.34 12.45 -14.37
N PHE A 281 -12.45 13.42 -14.28
CA PHE A 281 -11.99 14.21 -15.43
C PHE A 281 -11.08 13.43 -16.37
N LYS A 282 -10.45 12.34 -15.89
CA LYS A 282 -9.54 11.47 -16.64
C LYS A 282 -9.96 10.00 -16.45
N GLY A 283 -9.73 9.16 -17.46
CA GLY A 283 -10.00 7.71 -17.40
C GLY A 283 -9.04 6.88 -16.52
N GLN A 284 -8.17 7.54 -15.76
CA GLN A 284 -7.15 6.94 -14.89
C GLN A 284 -7.02 7.73 -13.58
N VAL A 285 -6.53 7.06 -12.54
CA VAL A 285 -6.31 7.64 -11.21
C VAL A 285 -4.87 7.42 -10.79
N SER A 286 -4.22 8.45 -10.27
CA SER A 286 -2.86 8.33 -9.75
C SER A 286 -2.88 7.93 -8.26
N PRO A 287 -2.23 6.81 -7.85
CA PRO A 287 -2.18 6.38 -6.46
C PRO A 287 -1.09 7.12 -5.64
N HIS A 288 -0.63 8.29 -6.10
CA HIS A 288 0.57 8.94 -5.55
C HIS A 288 0.46 9.25 -4.05
N GLU A 289 -0.61 9.92 -3.61
CA GLU A 289 -0.80 10.23 -2.18
C GLU A 289 -0.86 8.97 -1.30
N PHE A 290 -1.46 7.89 -1.81
CA PHE A 290 -1.49 6.61 -1.09
C PHE A 290 -0.09 5.98 -1.02
N LEU A 291 0.68 6.00 -2.12
CA LEU A 291 2.05 5.49 -2.14
C LEU A 291 2.96 6.24 -1.16
N GLN A 292 2.79 7.56 -1.01
CA GLN A 292 3.55 8.33 -0.01
C GLN A 292 3.20 7.89 1.42
N ALA A 293 1.91 7.69 1.72
CA ALA A 293 1.48 7.15 3.01
C ALA A 293 2.05 5.74 3.26
N VAL A 294 2.05 4.87 2.24
CA VAL A 294 2.68 3.55 2.27
C VAL A 294 4.17 3.65 2.57
N MET A 295 4.92 4.49 1.86
CA MET A 295 6.36 4.68 2.07
C MET A 295 6.67 5.13 3.50
N LYS A 296 5.88 6.07 4.04
CA LYS A 296 6.05 6.59 5.40
C LYS A 296 5.76 5.51 6.45
N VAL A 297 4.60 4.85 6.37
CA VAL A 297 4.17 3.86 7.39
C VAL A 297 4.98 2.57 7.32
N SER A 298 5.38 2.15 6.12
CA SER A 298 6.22 0.96 5.93
C SER A 298 7.70 1.19 6.26
N LYS A 299 8.07 2.37 6.77
CA LYS A 299 9.48 2.76 7.04
C LYS A 299 10.38 2.57 5.81
N LYS A 300 9.89 3.00 4.63
CA LYS A 300 10.56 2.87 3.33
C LYS A 300 10.84 1.43 2.90
N ARG A 301 10.04 0.46 3.33
CA ARG A 301 10.10 -0.93 2.85
C ARG A 301 9.54 -1.07 1.44
N PHE A 302 8.44 -0.37 1.14
CA PHE A 302 7.85 -0.31 -0.21
C PHE A 302 8.09 1.09 -0.77
N ARG A 303 9.04 1.21 -1.72
CA ARG A 303 9.49 2.51 -2.27
C ARG A 303 8.98 2.70 -3.69
N ILE A 304 8.71 3.95 -4.05
CA ILE A 304 8.51 4.35 -5.45
C ILE A 304 9.84 4.13 -6.21
N GLY A 305 9.78 3.54 -7.40
CA GLY A 305 10.95 3.24 -8.23
C GLY A 305 11.66 1.93 -7.92
N GLN A 306 11.10 1.09 -7.04
CA GLN A 306 11.66 -0.22 -6.72
C GLN A 306 10.55 -1.28 -6.69
N GLN A 307 10.64 -2.25 -7.61
CA GLN A 307 9.78 -3.44 -7.61
C GLN A 307 9.76 -4.15 -6.24
N SER A 308 8.60 -4.67 -5.87
CA SER A 308 8.38 -5.46 -4.66
C SER A 308 7.38 -6.58 -4.92
N ASP A 309 7.33 -7.58 -4.05
CA ASP A 309 6.38 -8.68 -4.19
C ASP A 309 4.95 -8.21 -3.79
N PRO A 310 3.93 -8.35 -4.67
CA PRO A 310 2.56 -7.94 -4.37
C PRO A 310 1.94 -8.72 -3.21
N VAL A 311 2.32 -9.97 -2.99
CA VAL A 311 1.84 -10.80 -1.87
C VAL A 311 2.39 -10.25 -0.56
N GLU A 312 3.67 -9.89 -0.56
CA GLU A 312 4.34 -9.32 0.59
C GLU A 312 3.76 -7.94 0.96
N PHE A 313 3.47 -7.14 -0.06
CA PHE A 313 2.77 -5.87 0.08
C PHE A 313 1.33 -6.05 0.58
N MET A 314 0.56 -6.97 0.01
CA MET A 314 -0.82 -7.26 0.40
C MET A 314 -0.90 -7.75 1.86
N ALA A 315 -0.02 -8.68 2.26
CA ALA A 315 0.05 -9.16 3.63
C ALA A 315 0.36 -8.02 4.62
N TRP A 316 1.34 -7.17 4.30
CA TRP A 316 1.64 -5.99 5.12
C TRP A 316 0.45 -5.01 5.17
N LEU A 317 -0.16 -4.73 4.03
CA LEU A 317 -1.24 -3.75 3.92
C LEU A 317 -2.46 -4.19 4.72
N LEU A 318 -2.92 -5.44 4.56
CA LEU A 318 -4.08 -5.97 5.29
C LEU A 318 -3.83 -5.97 6.81
N ASN A 319 -2.66 -6.41 7.26
CA ASN A 319 -2.32 -6.40 8.68
C ASN A 319 -2.24 -4.97 9.24
N THR A 320 -1.63 -4.05 8.49
CA THR A 320 -1.51 -2.65 8.91
C THR A 320 -2.87 -1.97 8.96
N LEU A 321 -3.72 -2.18 7.94
CA LEU A 321 -5.09 -1.66 7.94
C LEU A 321 -5.89 -2.23 9.11
N HIS A 322 -5.79 -3.53 9.38
CA HIS A 322 -6.47 -4.14 10.53
C HIS A 322 -6.02 -3.50 11.84
N ALA A 323 -4.70 -3.39 12.08
CA ALA A 323 -4.16 -2.82 13.30
C ALA A 323 -4.59 -1.36 13.53
N ASN A 324 -4.76 -0.57 12.47
CA ASN A 324 -5.20 0.82 12.55
C ASN A 324 -6.74 0.97 12.67
N LEU A 325 -7.51 0.01 12.16
CA LEU A 325 -8.98 0.05 12.16
C LEU A 325 -9.62 -0.70 13.34
N ARG A 326 -8.87 -1.56 14.04
CA ARG A 326 -9.40 -2.28 15.21
C ARG A 326 -9.81 -1.28 16.28
N THR A 327 -10.97 -1.50 16.88
CA THR A 327 -11.40 -0.72 18.04
C THR A 327 -10.89 -1.38 19.31
N SER A 328 -10.40 -0.63 20.29
CA SER A 328 -9.88 -1.20 21.55
C SER A 328 -10.87 -2.18 22.24
N LYS A 329 -12.18 -1.99 22.05
CA LYS A 329 -13.24 -2.84 22.62
C LYS A 329 -13.48 -4.18 21.91
N LYS A 330 -13.09 -4.30 20.63
CA LYS A 330 -13.29 -5.50 19.82
C LYS A 330 -12.09 -5.65 18.89
N ASN A 331 -11.34 -6.74 19.01
CA ASN A 331 -10.22 -7.07 18.12
C ASN A 331 -10.71 -7.51 16.72
N ASN A 332 -11.61 -6.73 16.13
CA ASN A 332 -12.25 -6.99 14.86
C ASN A 332 -12.22 -5.71 14.02
N SER A 333 -12.12 -5.89 12.71
CA SER A 333 -12.20 -4.82 11.72
C SER A 333 -12.74 -5.38 10.42
N ILE A 334 -13.11 -4.50 9.48
CA ILE A 334 -13.58 -4.92 8.15
C ILE A 334 -12.60 -5.88 7.44
N ILE A 335 -11.31 -5.78 7.73
CA ILE A 335 -10.28 -6.67 7.19
C ILE A 335 -10.52 -8.10 7.68
N TYR A 336 -10.70 -8.29 8.98
CA TYR A 336 -10.91 -9.63 9.55
C TYR A 336 -12.29 -10.18 9.18
N GLU A 337 -13.32 -9.33 9.16
CA GLU A 337 -14.67 -9.71 8.68
C GLU A 337 -14.67 -10.22 7.23
N CYS A 338 -13.80 -9.67 6.38
CA CYS A 338 -13.68 -10.10 4.98
C CYS A 338 -12.81 -11.35 4.81
N PHE A 339 -11.61 -11.35 5.41
CA PHE A 339 -10.51 -12.23 5.01
C PHE A 339 -10.03 -13.20 6.08
N GLN A 340 -10.45 -13.07 7.35
CA GLN A 340 -9.93 -13.92 8.43
C GLN A 340 -10.58 -15.31 8.44
N GLY A 341 -9.77 -16.32 8.09
CA GLY A 341 -10.08 -17.72 8.32
C GLY A 341 -9.37 -18.28 9.55
N GLU A 342 -9.68 -19.53 9.87
CA GLU A 342 -9.02 -20.31 10.93
C GLU A 342 -8.51 -21.63 10.36
N LEU A 343 -7.30 -21.97 10.78
CA LEU A 343 -6.54 -23.14 10.34
C LEU A 343 -6.07 -23.89 11.57
N GLU A 344 -6.35 -25.18 11.62
CA GLU A 344 -5.73 -26.09 12.56
C GLU A 344 -4.48 -26.70 11.93
N VAL A 345 -3.39 -26.72 12.69
CA VAL A 345 -2.10 -27.28 12.29
C VAL A 345 -1.74 -28.40 13.25
N ILE A 346 -1.59 -29.60 12.71
CA ILE A 346 -1.15 -30.78 13.45
C ILE A 346 0.28 -31.05 13.06
N LYS A 347 1.19 -31.00 14.04
CA LYS A 347 2.62 -31.22 13.87
C LYS A 347 3.03 -32.52 14.55
N GLU A 348 3.53 -33.45 13.77
CA GLU A 348 4.06 -34.74 14.22
C GLU A 348 5.60 -34.69 14.15
N SER A 349 6.27 -34.95 15.28
CA SER A 349 7.74 -34.96 15.37
C SER A 349 8.28 -36.22 16.05
N PRO A 350 9.41 -36.77 15.59
CA PRO A 350 10.01 -37.95 16.20
C PRO A 350 10.60 -37.62 17.58
N ASN A 351 10.29 -38.45 18.58
CA ASN A 351 10.73 -38.25 19.96
C ASN A 351 12.25 -38.50 20.11
N LYS A 352 12.95 -37.59 20.81
CA LYS A 352 14.43 -37.58 20.94
C LYS A 352 15.01 -38.56 21.97
N ALA A 353 14.18 -39.26 22.74
CA ALA A 353 14.63 -39.94 23.96
C ALA A 353 15.42 -41.26 23.78
N ILE A 354 15.60 -41.79 22.56
CA ILE A 354 16.18 -43.14 22.36
C ILE A 354 17.50 -43.15 21.58
N THR A 355 17.97 -42.02 21.02
CA THR A 355 19.21 -42.04 20.22
C THR A 355 20.48 -41.86 21.05
N GLU A 356 20.42 -41.29 22.26
CA GLU A 356 21.61 -41.07 23.09
C GLU A 356 21.94 -42.24 24.04
N LYS A 357 21.02 -43.19 24.27
CA LYS A 357 21.29 -44.38 25.10
C LYS A 357 21.85 -45.59 24.35
N LYS A 358 21.87 -45.58 23.01
CA LYS A 358 22.42 -46.68 22.20
C LYS A 358 23.89 -46.51 21.82
N GLN A 359 24.54 -45.41 22.18
CA GLN A 359 25.99 -45.24 21.98
C GLN A 359 26.84 -45.57 23.22
N ASN A 360 26.22 -45.91 24.36
CA ASN A 360 26.93 -46.21 25.62
C ASN A 360 26.59 -47.60 26.19
N ALA A 361 26.39 -48.61 25.34
CA ALA A 361 26.39 -50.01 25.77
C ALA A 361 26.58 -50.93 24.56
N ASP A 362 27.83 -51.09 24.13
CA ASP A 362 28.26 -52.31 23.44
C ASP A 362 29.68 -52.64 23.94
N ASP A 363 29.73 -53.39 25.05
CA ASP A 363 30.70 -54.46 25.15
C ASP A 363 30.11 -55.60 26.01
N GLN A 364 30.13 -56.80 25.41
CA GLN A 364 29.86 -58.14 25.94
C GLN A 364 28.47 -58.77 25.74
N ASN A 365 28.44 -59.66 24.73
CA ASN A 365 27.83 -61.00 24.68
C ASN A 365 26.58 -61.28 25.53
N SER A 366 25.46 -61.60 24.85
CA SER A 366 24.94 -62.99 24.86
C SER A 366 23.70 -63.13 23.99
N ASP A 367 23.61 -64.36 23.49
CA ASP A 367 22.56 -64.97 22.68
C ASP A 367 21.14 -64.84 23.27
N GLN A 368 20.13 -65.06 22.40
CA GLN A 368 18.72 -65.37 22.65
C GLN A 368 17.61 -64.30 22.52
N ARG A 369 16.68 -64.69 21.63
CA ARG A 369 15.21 -64.51 21.59
C ARG A 369 14.66 -63.39 20.71
N ILE A 370 14.28 -63.84 19.50
CA ILE A 370 13.13 -63.36 18.75
C ILE A 370 11.93 -63.25 19.70
N THR A 371 11.49 -62.02 19.96
CA THR A 371 10.13 -61.74 20.42
C THR A 371 9.55 -60.59 19.61
N ASP A 372 8.42 -60.92 19.01
CA ASP A 372 7.47 -60.06 18.32
C ASP A 372 6.96 -58.97 19.28
N GLY A 373 6.94 -57.72 18.85
CA GLY A 373 6.57 -56.59 19.71
C GLY A 373 6.86 -55.25 19.07
N GLY A 374 5.86 -54.69 18.38
CA GLY A 374 5.98 -53.52 17.54
C GLY A 374 6.71 -52.33 18.17
N THR A 375 7.76 -51.88 17.48
CA THR A 375 8.38 -50.57 17.64
C THR A 375 7.37 -49.49 17.23
N LYS A 376 6.45 -49.15 18.14
CA LYS A 376 5.79 -47.85 18.12
C LYS A 376 6.89 -46.82 18.36
N HIS A 377 7.44 -46.29 17.27
CA HIS A 377 8.11 -45.00 17.32
C HIS A 377 7.16 -44.04 18.03
N ASP A 378 7.54 -43.60 19.21
CA ASP A 378 6.76 -42.68 20.01
C ASP A 378 6.75 -41.33 19.25
N ILE A 379 5.67 -41.03 18.54
CA ILE A 379 5.52 -39.82 17.73
C ILE A 379 4.82 -38.79 18.61
N PHE A 380 5.47 -37.66 18.86
CA PHE A 380 4.84 -36.55 19.56
C PHE A 380 3.99 -35.74 18.59
N THR A 381 2.71 -35.54 18.93
CA THR A 381 1.75 -34.78 18.11
C THR A 381 1.31 -33.52 18.86
N GLU A 382 1.49 -32.37 18.24
CA GLU A 382 1.09 -31.06 18.73
C GLU A 382 0.02 -30.49 17.80
N THR A 383 -1.12 -30.05 18.36
CA THR A 383 -2.20 -29.41 17.59
C THR A 383 -2.30 -27.95 17.99
N SER A 384 -2.27 -27.04 17.02
CA SER A 384 -2.37 -25.61 17.23
C SER A 384 -3.38 -24.98 16.28
N GLY A 385 -4.19 -24.04 16.79
CA GLY A 385 -5.11 -23.23 16.01
C GLY A 385 -4.46 -21.91 15.61
N MET A 386 -4.58 -21.53 14.34
CA MET A 386 -3.97 -20.34 13.76
C MET A 386 -5.00 -19.55 12.95
N GLN A 387 -4.92 -18.23 13.00
CA GLN A 387 -5.71 -17.35 12.14
C GLN A 387 -4.92 -17.02 10.87
N PHE A 388 -5.59 -16.93 9.73
CA PHE A 388 -4.95 -16.55 8.48
C PHE A 388 -5.78 -15.52 7.71
N LEU A 389 -5.09 -14.67 6.94
CA LEU A 389 -5.71 -13.78 5.96
C LEU A 389 -5.53 -14.30 4.51
N MET A 390 -4.49 -15.12 4.29
CA MET A 390 -4.17 -15.69 2.98
C MET A 390 -3.62 -17.10 3.15
N LEU A 391 -3.92 -17.99 2.21
CA LEU A 391 -3.38 -19.35 2.18
C LEU A 391 -2.28 -19.47 1.12
N GLY A 392 -1.10 -19.93 1.55
CA GLY A 392 0.02 -20.24 0.67
C GLY A 392 -0.13 -21.62 0.03
N LEU A 393 -0.26 -21.64 -1.29
CA LEU A 393 -0.38 -22.82 -2.13
C LEU A 393 0.99 -23.18 -2.71
N ASP A 394 1.49 -24.36 -2.34
CA ASP A 394 2.73 -24.89 -2.87
C ASP A 394 2.50 -25.49 -4.25
N LEU A 395 3.11 -24.89 -5.28
CA LEU A 395 3.12 -25.49 -6.61
C LEU A 395 4.12 -26.65 -6.63
N PRO A 396 3.79 -27.78 -7.28
CA PRO A 396 4.75 -28.86 -7.45
C PRO A 396 5.94 -28.37 -8.27
N PRO A 397 7.14 -28.94 -8.04
CA PRO A 397 8.33 -28.55 -8.78
C PRO A 397 8.12 -28.79 -10.28
N PRO A 398 8.65 -27.92 -11.16
CA PRO A 398 8.60 -28.17 -12.59
C PRO A 398 9.31 -29.50 -12.90
N PRO A 399 8.85 -30.26 -13.90
CA PRO A 399 9.54 -31.47 -14.34
C PRO A 399 10.99 -31.14 -14.70
N LEU A 400 11.94 -31.90 -14.12
CA LEU A 400 13.39 -31.69 -14.33
C LEU A 400 13.81 -31.98 -15.78
N PHE A 401 13.05 -32.82 -16.48
CA PHE A 401 13.29 -33.20 -17.87
C PHE A 401 12.25 -32.53 -18.76
N LYS A 402 12.72 -31.71 -19.71
CA LYS A 402 11.89 -31.18 -20.80
C LYS A 402 12.02 -32.14 -21.96
N ASP A 403 10.94 -32.77 -22.39
CA ASP A 403 10.99 -33.61 -23.59
C ASP A 403 11.43 -32.77 -24.79
N VAL A 404 12.26 -33.34 -25.68
CA VAL A 404 12.85 -32.62 -26.82
C VAL A 404 11.76 -32.15 -27.81
N MET A 405 10.58 -32.79 -27.77
CA MET A 405 9.36 -32.41 -28.50
C MET A 405 8.44 -31.44 -27.73
N GLU A 406 8.65 -31.23 -26.43
CA GLU A 406 7.78 -30.49 -25.52
C GLU A 406 8.41 -29.19 -24.98
N LYS A 407 9.23 -28.50 -25.78
CA LYS A 407 9.92 -27.26 -25.37
C LYS A 407 9.01 -26.12 -24.85
N ASN A 408 7.68 -26.24 -24.99
CA ASN A 408 6.70 -25.22 -24.62
C ASN A 408 5.56 -25.69 -23.69
N ILE A 409 5.58 -26.91 -23.14
CA ILE A 409 4.47 -27.33 -22.27
C ILE A 409 4.64 -26.70 -20.88
N ILE A 410 3.84 -25.67 -20.60
CA ILE A 410 3.71 -25.12 -19.26
C ILE A 410 2.97 -26.17 -18.41
N PRO A 411 3.59 -26.73 -17.35
CA PRO A 411 2.92 -27.75 -16.54
C PRO A 411 1.63 -27.21 -15.95
N GLN A 412 0.55 -27.98 -16.00
CA GLN A 412 -0.75 -27.59 -15.46
C GLN A 412 -1.13 -28.51 -14.30
N VAL A 413 -1.62 -27.91 -13.23
CA VAL A 413 -2.07 -28.65 -12.04
C VAL A 413 -3.44 -28.12 -11.64
N PRO A 414 -4.45 -29.00 -11.46
CA PRO A 414 -5.75 -28.57 -10.98
C PRO A 414 -5.66 -27.94 -9.59
N LEU A 415 -6.40 -26.84 -9.38
CA LEU A 415 -6.40 -26.11 -8.11
C LEU A 415 -6.77 -26.98 -6.92
N PHE A 416 -7.76 -27.88 -7.09
CA PHE A 416 -8.20 -28.78 -6.02
C PHE A 416 -7.08 -29.70 -5.52
N ASN A 417 -6.13 -30.11 -6.37
CA ASN A 417 -4.99 -30.93 -5.96
C ASN A 417 -4.04 -30.17 -5.05
N ILE A 418 -3.87 -28.87 -5.28
CA ILE A 418 -3.00 -28.02 -4.45
C ILE A 418 -3.72 -27.68 -3.14
N LEU A 419 -5.04 -27.54 -3.17
CA LEU A 419 -5.87 -27.29 -1.98
C LEU A 419 -5.97 -28.49 -1.04
N LYS A 420 -5.70 -29.72 -1.50
CA LYS A 420 -5.61 -30.91 -0.63
C LYS A 420 -4.64 -30.70 0.54
N LYS A 421 -3.64 -29.82 0.41
CA LYS A 421 -2.79 -29.40 1.53
C LYS A 421 -3.57 -29.04 2.82
N PHE A 422 -4.82 -28.57 2.69
CA PHE A 422 -5.66 -28.08 3.79
C PHE A 422 -6.85 -28.99 4.15
N ASP A 423 -6.86 -30.25 3.72
CA ASP A 423 -7.93 -31.22 3.99
C ASP A 423 -7.85 -31.88 5.39
N GLY A 424 -6.71 -31.74 6.09
CA GLY A 424 -6.41 -32.39 7.36
C GLY A 424 -5.76 -33.77 7.26
N ASP A 425 -5.70 -34.34 6.05
CA ASP A 425 -5.16 -35.67 5.79
C ASP A 425 -3.79 -35.61 5.08
N THR A 426 -3.62 -34.65 4.17
CA THR A 426 -2.42 -34.49 3.36
C THR A 426 -1.23 -34.09 4.23
N VAL A 427 -0.24 -34.97 4.29
CA VAL A 427 1.00 -34.74 5.05
C VAL A 427 1.96 -33.90 4.22
N THR A 428 2.42 -32.80 4.81
CA THR A 428 3.50 -31.98 4.28
C THR A 428 4.74 -32.16 5.14
N GLU A 429 5.87 -32.49 4.51
CA GLU A 429 7.14 -32.64 5.23
C GLU A 429 7.89 -31.31 5.24
N VAL A 430 8.12 -30.76 6.43
CA VAL A 430 8.92 -29.54 6.62
C VAL A 430 10.29 -29.96 7.12
N VAL A 431 11.33 -29.65 6.34
CA VAL A 431 12.71 -30.13 6.58
C VAL A 431 13.51 -29.20 7.51
N ARG A 432 13.08 -27.95 7.72
CA ARG A 432 13.81 -26.93 8.51
C ARG A 432 12.89 -26.27 9.55
N PRO A 433 13.34 -26.07 10.81
CA PRO A 433 14.66 -26.38 11.38
C PRO A 433 14.88 -27.87 11.76
N ARG A 434 13.83 -28.70 11.77
CA ARG A 434 13.89 -30.16 11.94
C ARG A 434 12.82 -30.81 11.08
N VAL A 435 13.04 -32.06 10.67
CA VAL A 435 12.04 -32.85 9.95
C VAL A 435 10.80 -33.03 10.82
N ALA A 436 9.70 -32.41 10.41
CA ALA A 436 8.39 -32.55 11.02
C ALA A 436 7.35 -32.81 9.94
N ARG A 437 6.36 -33.63 10.26
CA ARG A 437 5.18 -33.86 9.41
C ARG A 437 4.09 -32.92 9.86
N MET A 438 3.58 -32.10 8.94
CA MET A 438 2.52 -31.15 9.22
C MET A 438 1.28 -31.50 8.40
N LYS A 439 0.13 -31.51 9.06
CA LYS A 439 -1.20 -31.56 8.42
C LYS A 439 -1.91 -30.26 8.72
N TYR A 440 -2.58 -29.71 7.73
CA TYR A 440 -3.32 -28.46 7.87
C TYR A 440 -4.80 -28.74 7.59
N ARG A 441 -5.69 -28.19 8.40
CA ARG A 441 -7.14 -28.30 8.24
C ARG A 441 -7.79 -26.94 8.39
N VAL A 442 -8.49 -26.46 7.37
CA VAL A 442 -9.28 -25.22 7.49
C VAL A 442 -10.50 -25.51 8.36
N THR A 443 -10.57 -24.86 9.53
CA THR A 443 -11.69 -24.99 10.47
C THR A 443 -12.74 -23.92 10.22
N ARG A 444 -12.35 -22.72 9.77
CA ARG A 444 -13.26 -21.63 9.40
C ARG A 444 -12.82 -20.97 8.10
N LEU A 445 -13.73 -20.92 7.12
CA LEU A 445 -13.52 -20.19 5.88
C LEU A 445 -13.90 -18.70 6.04
N PRO A 446 -13.10 -17.76 5.48
CA PRO A 446 -13.49 -16.36 5.39
C PRO A 446 -14.55 -16.14 4.30
N ARG A 447 -15.20 -14.97 4.31
CA ARG A 447 -16.15 -14.57 3.24
C ARG A 447 -15.45 -14.43 1.89
N TYR A 448 -14.21 -13.95 1.92
CA TYR A 448 -13.33 -13.83 0.75
C TYR A 448 -12.01 -14.53 1.05
N LEU A 449 -11.70 -15.59 0.31
CA LEU A 449 -10.47 -16.36 0.47
C LEU A 449 -9.38 -15.86 -0.48
N ILE A 450 -8.23 -15.46 0.07
CA ILE A 450 -7.05 -15.10 -0.74
C ILE A 450 -6.14 -16.32 -0.84
N LEU A 451 -5.89 -16.75 -2.09
CA LEU A 451 -4.99 -17.86 -2.41
C LEU A 451 -3.72 -17.32 -3.05
N HIS A 452 -2.58 -17.54 -2.41
CA HIS A 452 -1.27 -17.20 -2.95
C HIS A 452 -0.60 -18.44 -3.52
N MET A 453 -0.47 -18.50 -4.85
CA MET A 453 0.36 -19.52 -5.50
C MET A 453 1.83 -19.16 -5.35
N GLN A 454 2.58 -19.94 -4.55
CA GLN A 454 4.00 -19.73 -4.31
C GLN A 454 4.82 -20.04 -5.58
N ARG A 455 4.97 -19.04 -6.44
CA ARG A 455 5.67 -19.17 -7.72
C ARG A 455 7.16 -18.90 -7.62
N PHE A 456 7.62 -18.14 -6.63
CA PHE A 456 9.02 -17.77 -6.52
C PHE A 456 9.66 -18.52 -5.35
N LYS A 457 10.72 -19.29 -5.62
CA LYS A 457 11.53 -19.93 -4.58
C LYS A 457 12.97 -19.45 -4.72
N LYS A 458 13.54 -19.00 -3.59
CA LYS A 458 14.95 -18.58 -3.54
C LYS A 458 15.81 -19.82 -3.34
N ASN A 459 16.56 -20.19 -4.37
CA ASN A 459 17.60 -21.20 -4.26
C ASN A 459 18.89 -20.54 -3.73
N ASN A 460 19.94 -21.33 -3.52
CA ASN A 460 21.22 -20.80 -3.01
C ASN A 460 21.87 -19.72 -3.92
N PHE A 461 21.46 -19.63 -5.19
CA PHE A 461 22.11 -18.79 -6.20
C PHE A 461 21.20 -17.71 -6.80
N PHE A 462 19.92 -17.99 -7.01
CA PHE A 462 18.97 -17.06 -7.64
C PHE A 462 17.53 -17.38 -7.22
N ILE A 463 16.61 -16.47 -7.53
CA ILE A 463 15.17 -16.68 -7.37
C ILE A 463 14.66 -17.37 -8.63
N GLU A 464 14.10 -18.56 -8.48
CA GLU A 464 13.53 -19.34 -9.57
C GLU A 464 12.01 -19.18 -9.60
N LYS A 465 11.47 -18.89 -10.78
CA LYS A 465 10.02 -18.80 -11.01
C LYS A 465 9.49 -20.16 -11.48
N ASN A 466 8.55 -20.72 -10.72
CA ASN A 466 7.77 -21.88 -11.11
C ASN A 466 6.71 -21.48 -12.16
N PRO A 467 6.83 -21.98 -13.42
CA PRO A 467 5.92 -21.61 -14.49
C PRO A 467 4.56 -22.32 -14.41
N THR A 468 4.38 -23.31 -13.52
CA THR A 468 3.19 -24.17 -13.46
C THR A 468 1.88 -23.38 -13.37
N LEU A 469 0.93 -23.64 -14.27
CA LEU A 469 -0.39 -23.01 -14.24
C LEU A 469 -1.31 -23.78 -13.29
N GLY A 470 -1.88 -23.07 -12.31
CA GLY A 470 -2.99 -23.59 -11.50
C GLY A 470 -4.26 -23.43 -12.31
N ASN A 471 -4.82 -24.52 -12.84
CA ASN A 471 -6.07 -24.46 -13.58
C ASN A 471 -7.23 -24.55 -12.58
N PRO A 472 -8.18 -23.60 -12.55
CA PRO A 472 -9.33 -23.68 -11.66
C PRO A 472 -10.16 -24.96 -11.85
N GLY A 473 -10.05 -25.64 -13.00
CA GLY A 473 -10.75 -26.90 -13.26
C GLY A 473 -12.27 -26.71 -13.41
N HIS A 474 -12.85 -27.41 -14.39
CA HIS A 474 -14.30 -27.51 -14.54
C HIS A 474 -14.89 -28.56 -13.62
#